data_AF-A0A813MAM5-F1
#
_entry.id   AF-A0A813MAM5-F1
#
_cell.length_a   1.000
_cell.length_b   1.000
_cell.length_c   1.000
_cell.angle_alpha   90.00
_cell.angle_beta   90.00
_cell.angle_gamma   90.00
#
_symmetry.space_group_name_H-M   'P 1'
#
loop_
_entity.id
_entity.type
_entity.pdbx_description
1 polymer ?
#
loop_
_entity_poly.entity_id
_entity_poly.type
_entity_poly.pdbx_seq_one_letter_code
_entity_poly.pdbx_strand_id
1 'polypeptide(L)'
;MVIGTLAGMISVSGFEYLLPILKYKRIHDTCGINNLHGMPGIMSGIAGIIISSIDNRSGYLDHLTDQCLSGGISRSNSIQSAYQAAALGLTLGMGVVGGLITGVILRIPVFAQKDNDFVDGENWHLPENVHEIFPRNDLYAYTSKNHSPTYL
;
A
#
# COMPACT_ATOMS: atom_id res chain seq x y z
N MET A 1 -7.81 -16.47 9.60
CA MET A 1 -7.51 -15.65 10.79
C MET A 1 -6.02 -15.37 10.94
N VAL A 2 -5.14 -16.38 10.93
CA VAL A 2 -3.67 -16.19 11.08
C VAL A 2 -3.08 -15.14 10.12
N ILE A 3 -3.33 -15.25 8.81
CA ILE A 3 -2.79 -14.31 7.80
C ILE A 3 -3.24 -12.87 8.10
N GLY A 4 -4.50 -12.67 8.51
CA GLY A 4 -5.02 -11.33 8.86
C GLY A 4 -4.35 -10.74 10.09
N THR A 5 -4.10 -11.54 11.13
CA THR A 5 -3.39 -11.09 12.34
C THR A 5 -1.94 -10.72 12.03
N LEU A 6 -1.23 -11.54 11.25
CA LEU A 6 0.15 -11.24 10.83
C LEU A 6 0.21 -9.99 9.95
N ALA A 7 -0.73 -9.84 9.02
CA ALA A 7 -0.87 -8.63 8.18
C ALA A 7 -1.06 -7.38 9.03
N GLY A 8 -1.94 -7.45 10.04
CA GLY A 8 -2.18 -6.36 10.98
C GLY A 8 -0.92 -5.96 11.75
N MET A 9 -0.17 -6.94 12.27
CA MET A 9 1.10 -6.67 12.98
C MET A 9 2.12 -6.01 12.06
N ILE A 10 2.33 -6.53 10.85
CA ILE A 10 3.26 -5.95 9.87
C ILE A 10 2.84 -4.53 9.50
N SER A 11 1.54 -4.29 9.32
CA SER A 11 1.01 -2.96 9.02
C SER A 11 1.31 -1.98 10.15
N VAL A 12 0.98 -2.32 11.40
CA VAL A 12 1.21 -1.44 12.56
C VAL A 12 2.69 -1.17 12.77
N SER A 13 3.55 -2.19 12.71
CA SER A 13 5.01 -2.00 12.78
C SER A 13 5.53 -1.14 11.63
N GLY A 14 4.93 -1.22 10.44
CA GLY A 14 5.25 -0.37 9.31
C GLY A 14 4.92 1.11 9.56
N PHE A 15 3.75 1.39 10.13
CA PHE A 15 3.37 2.76 10.51
C PHE A 15 4.29 3.35 11.57
N GLU A 16 4.63 2.56 12.59
CA GLU A 16 5.47 3.02 13.70
C GLU A 16 6.93 3.20 13.29
N TYR A 17 7.53 2.20 12.62
CA TYR A 17 8.98 2.18 12.41
C TYR A 17 9.40 2.47 10.98
N LEU A 18 8.67 1.95 9.98
CA LEU A 18 9.10 2.08 8.58
C LEU A 18 8.77 3.45 7.99
N LEU A 19 7.58 3.98 8.30
CA LEU A 19 7.13 5.29 7.80
C LEU A 19 8.10 6.44 8.13
N PRO A 20 8.61 6.60 9.37
CA PRO A 20 9.60 7.65 9.66
C PRO A 20 10.93 7.41 8.92
N ILE A 21 11.36 6.17 8.72
CA ILE A 21 12.58 5.84 7.97
C ILE A 21 12.42 6.24 6.49
N LEU A 22 11.27 5.94 5.87
CA LEU A 22 10.99 6.32 4.48
C LEU A 22 10.95 7.85 4.33
N LYS A 23 10.31 8.56 5.27
CA LYS A 23 10.30 10.02 5.32
C LYS A 23 11.72 10.60 5.42
N TYR A 24 12.57 10.03 6.26
CA TYR A 24 13.98 10.41 6.37
C TYR A 24 14.74 10.22 5.05
N LYS A 25 14.41 9.16 4.28
CA LYS A 25 14.95 8.91 2.95
C LYS A 25 14.29 9.71 1.81
N ARG A 26 13.45 10.70 2.13
CA ARG A 26 12.67 11.51 1.16
C ARG A 26 11.72 10.69 0.28
N ILE A 27 11.24 9.56 0.80
CA ILE A 27 10.16 8.79 0.20
C ILE A 27 8.90 9.14 0.99
N HIS A 28 8.13 10.08 0.44
CA HIS A 28 6.91 10.57 1.08
C HIS A 28 5.75 9.62 0.78
N ASP A 29 5.30 8.89 1.80
CA ASP A 29 4.10 8.05 1.75
C ASP A 29 3.04 8.65 2.68
N THR A 30 2.28 9.64 2.17
CA THR A 30 1.35 10.46 2.94
C THR A 30 0.35 9.65 3.77
N CYS A 31 -0.15 8.54 3.21
CA CYS A 31 -1.18 7.72 3.85
C CYS A 31 -0.63 6.39 4.39
N GLY A 32 0.69 6.14 4.28
CA GLY A 32 1.28 4.85 4.64
C GLY A 32 0.75 3.69 3.78
N ILE A 33 0.50 3.93 2.49
CA ILE A 33 -0.05 2.94 1.55
C ILE A 33 0.87 1.72 1.47
N ASN A 34 2.18 1.89 1.59
CA ASN A 34 3.10 0.76 1.64
C ASN A 34 2.85 -0.13 2.87
N ASN A 35 2.49 0.46 4.02
CA ASN A 35 2.25 -0.26 5.26
C ASN A 35 0.89 -0.97 5.27
N LEU A 36 -0.14 -0.34 4.71
CA LEU A 36 -1.50 -0.89 4.70
C LEU A 36 -1.76 -1.84 3.52
N HIS A 37 -1.23 -1.53 2.33
CA HIS A 37 -1.50 -2.28 1.11
C HIS A 37 -0.27 -3.06 0.64
N GLY A 38 0.90 -2.42 0.55
CA GLY A 38 2.11 -2.99 -0.03
C GLY A 38 2.62 -4.23 0.72
N MET A 39 3.10 -4.05 1.95
CA MET A 39 3.68 -5.14 2.75
C MET A 39 2.66 -6.23 3.09
N PRO A 40 1.42 -5.92 3.54
CA PRO A 40 0.39 -6.94 3.75
C PRO A 40 0.03 -7.69 2.46
N GLY A 41 -0.02 -7.00 1.32
CA GLY A 41 -0.27 -7.59 0.00
C GLY A 41 0.82 -8.56 -0.42
N ILE A 42 2.09 -8.20 -0.27
CA ILE A 42 3.23 -9.08 -0.57
C ILE A 42 3.20 -10.32 0.33
N MET A 43 2.98 -10.14 1.64
CA MET A 43 2.86 -11.26 2.58
C MET A 43 1.72 -12.21 2.19
N SER A 44 0.56 -11.66 1.81
CA SER A 44 -0.58 -12.44 1.32
C SER A 44 -0.25 -13.20 0.02
N GLY A 45 0.45 -12.55 -0.92
CA GLY A 45 0.93 -13.20 -2.15
C GLY A 45 1.86 -14.38 -1.87
N ILE A 46 2.81 -14.22 -0.95
CA ILE A 46 3.70 -15.31 -0.52
C ILE A 46 2.90 -16.44 0.15
N ALA A 47 1.93 -16.12 1.01
CA ALA A 47 1.05 -17.12 1.60
C ALA A 47 0.26 -17.88 0.52
N GLY A 48 -0.20 -17.20 -0.54
CA GLY A 48 -0.85 -17.84 -1.69
C GLY A 48 0.07 -18.81 -2.46
N ILE A 49 1.34 -18.46 -2.64
CA ILE A 49 2.36 -19.36 -3.24
C ILE A 49 2.54 -20.61 -2.38
N ILE A 50 2.64 -20.44 -1.06
CA ILE A 50 2.79 -21.57 -0.13
C ILE A 50 1.56 -22.46 -0.15
N ILE A 51 0.36 -21.88 -0.01
CA ILE A 51 -0.89 -22.64 0.04
C ILE A 51 -1.12 -23.41 -1.26
N SER A 52 -0.82 -22.80 -2.42
CA SER A 52 -0.95 -23.48 -3.72
C SER A 52 0.07 -24.61 -3.95
N SER A 53 1.15 -24.66 -3.17
CA SER A 53 2.15 -25.73 -3.25
C SER A 53 1.81 -26.97 -2.41
N ILE A 54 0.86 -26.85 -1.47
CA ILE A 54 0.52 -27.92 -0.51
C ILE A 54 -0.55 -28.84 -1.10
N ASP A 55 -0.33 -30.15 -1.04
CA ASP A 55 -1.30 -31.17 -1.44
C ASP A 55 -2.12 -31.65 -0.23
N ASN A 56 -3.07 -30.82 0.24
CA ASN A 56 -3.99 -31.17 1.31
C ASN A 56 -5.42 -31.17 0.80
N ARG A 57 -5.84 -32.29 0.20
CA ARG A 57 -7.21 -32.51 -0.25
C ARG A 57 -8.03 -32.99 0.94
N SER A 58 -8.81 -32.11 1.56
CA SER A 58 -9.92 -32.56 2.39
C SER A 58 -11.06 -33.01 1.48
N GLY A 59 -11.87 -33.98 1.89
CA GLY A 59 -13.00 -34.47 1.07
C GLY A 59 -14.02 -33.38 0.69
N TYR A 60 -14.01 -32.23 1.38
CA TYR A 60 -14.79 -31.02 1.05
C TYR A 60 -14.20 -30.23 -0.14
N LEU A 61 -12.88 -30.32 -0.36
CA LEU A 61 -12.19 -29.62 -1.44
C LEU A 61 -12.23 -30.41 -2.75
N ASP A 62 -12.45 -31.72 -2.72
CA ASP A 62 -12.45 -32.60 -3.90
C ASP A 62 -13.45 -32.14 -4.99
N HIS A 63 -14.61 -31.60 -4.58
CA HIS A 63 -15.64 -31.07 -5.48
C HIS A 63 -15.44 -29.59 -5.87
N LEU A 64 -14.48 -28.90 -5.26
CA LEU A 64 -14.12 -27.51 -5.56
C LEU A 64 -12.84 -27.41 -6.41
N THR A 65 -12.03 -28.48 -6.46
CA THR A 65 -10.70 -28.50 -7.09
C THR A 65 -10.75 -28.37 -8.60
N ASP A 66 -11.65 -29.07 -9.30
CA ASP A 66 -11.65 -29.08 -10.76
C ASP A 66 -11.99 -27.74 -11.40
N GLN A 67 -12.65 -26.84 -10.65
CA GLN A 67 -13.18 -25.60 -11.19
C GLN A 67 -12.65 -24.32 -10.50
N CYS A 68 -12.33 -24.36 -9.20
CA CYS A 68 -12.00 -23.15 -8.43
C CYS A 68 -10.60 -23.12 -7.80
N LEU A 69 -10.05 -24.25 -7.34
CA LEU A 69 -8.76 -24.26 -6.60
C LEU A 69 -7.55 -24.78 -7.37
N SER A 70 -7.73 -25.63 -8.39
CA SER A 70 -6.60 -26.16 -9.18
C SER A 70 -5.98 -25.13 -10.14
N GLY A 71 -6.56 -23.92 -10.23
CA GLY A 71 -6.07 -22.87 -11.12
C GLY A 71 -6.18 -23.22 -12.61
N GLY A 72 -6.99 -24.21 -12.95
CA GLY A 72 -7.24 -24.69 -14.31
C GLY A 72 -7.22 -26.22 -14.38
N ILE A 73 -7.86 -26.79 -15.41
CA ILE A 73 -7.91 -28.23 -15.62
C ILE A 73 -6.46 -28.76 -15.82
N SER A 74 -6.07 -29.79 -15.05
CA SER A 74 -4.78 -30.51 -15.12
C SER A 74 -3.49 -29.76 -14.69
N ARG A 75 -3.55 -28.74 -13.83
CA ARG A 75 -2.32 -28.15 -13.26
C ARG A 75 -1.87 -28.88 -11.99
N SER A 76 -0.58 -29.17 -11.87
CA SER A 76 0.01 -29.65 -10.63
C SER A 76 0.22 -28.50 -9.64
N ASN A 77 0.29 -28.81 -8.34
CA ASN A 77 0.51 -27.82 -7.27
C ASN A 77 1.81 -27.02 -7.49
N SER A 78 2.85 -27.66 -8.03
CA SER A 78 4.13 -27.00 -8.36
C SER A 78 4.00 -26.00 -9.50
N ILE A 79 3.18 -26.31 -10.51
CA ILE A 79 2.90 -25.39 -11.62
C ILE A 79 2.03 -24.23 -11.12
N GLN A 80 1.04 -24.52 -10.26
CA GLN A 80 0.16 -23.48 -9.71
C GLN A 80 0.92 -22.49 -8.82
N SER A 81 1.82 -22.97 -7.96
CA SER A 81 2.66 -22.10 -7.13
C SER A 81 3.64 -21.27 -7.96
N ALA A 82 4.18 -21.84 -9.05
CA ALA A 82 5.00 -21.10 -10.01
C ALA A 82 4.21 -19.96 -10.69
N TYR A 83 2.96 -20.21 -11.09
CA TYR A 83 2.10 -19.15 -11.64
C TYR A 83 1.80 -18.05 -10.61
N GLN A 84 1.54 -18.40 -9.35
CA GLN A 84 1.33 -17.39 -8.30
C GLN A 84 2.58 -16.54 -8.06
N ALA A 85 3.76 -17.16 -8.07
CA ALA A 85 5.04 -16.45 -7.94
C ALA A 85 5.29 -15.51 -9.13
N ALA A 86 5.03 -15.99 -10.36
CA ALA A 86 5.13 -15.19 -11.57
C ALA A 86 4.14 -14.01 -11.55
N ALA A 87 2.91 -14.23 -11.11
CA ALA A 87 1.89 -13.19 -11.00
C ALA A 87 2.28 -12.11 -9.98
N LEU A 88 2.80 -12.50 -8.81
CA LEU A 88 3.31 -11.56 -7.81
C LEU A 88 4.46 -10.72 -8.37
N GLY A 89 5.46 -11.37 -8.99
CA GLY A 89 6.60 -10.68 -9.60
C GLY A 89 6.19 -9.72 -10.72
N LEU A 90 5.29 -10.17 -11.61
CA LEU A 90 4.74 -9.34 -12.68
C LEU A 90 4.00 -8.12 -12.13
N THR A 91 3.17 -8.31 -11.09
CA THR A 91 2.39 -7.22 -10.47
C THR A 91 3.30 -6.18 -9.83
N LEU A 92 4.33 -6.61 -9.10
CA LEU A 92 5.34 -5.72 -8.53
C LEU A 92 6.10 -4.96 -9.62
N GLY A 93 6.54 -5.66 -10.68
CA GLY A 93 7.22 -5.05 -11.81
C GLY A 93 6.36 -3.99 -12.50
N MET A 94 5.10 -4.32 -12.80
CA MET A 94 4.14 -3.38 -13.40
C MET A 94 3.88 -2.17 -12.50
N GLY A 95 3.70 -2.39 -11.20
CA GLY A 95 3.50 -1.31 -10.23
C GLY A 95 4.68 -0.34 -10.16
N VAL A 96 5.91 -0.86 -10.09
CA VAL A 96 7.13 -0.04 -10.06
C VAL A 96 7.34 0.71 -11.37
N VAL A 97 7.31 0.01 -12.51
CA VAL A 97 7.57 0.63 -13.82
C VAL A 97 6.48 1.64 -14.17
N GLY A 98 5.21 1.26 -14.01
CA GLY A 98 4.07 2.15 -14.24
C GLY A 98 4.08 3.37 -13.32
N GLY A 99 4.40 3.19 -12.03
CA GLY A 99 4.54 4.27 -11.07
C GLY A 99 5.67 5.24 -11.41
N LEU A 100 6.84 4.74 -11.82
CA LEU A 100 7.97 5.58 -12.24
C LEU A 100 7.66 6.39 -13.50
N ILE A 101 7.08 5.75 -14.53
CA ILE A 101 6.66 6.42 -15.77
C ILE A 101 5.65 7.52 -15.43
N THR A 102 4.63 7.20 -14.63
CA THR A 102 3.60 8.15 -14.20
C THR A 102 4.22 9.30 -13.42
N GLY A 103 5.13 9.02 -12.50
CA GLY A 103 5.84 10.05 -11.73
C GLY A 103 6.67 11.00 -12.59
N VAL A 104 7.32 10.50 -13.66
CA VAL A 104 8.03 11.35 -14.62
C VAL A 104 7.06 12.23 -15.42
N ILE A 105 5.95 11.66 -15.89
CA ILE A 105 4.92 12.41 -16.63
C ILE A 105 4.34 13.53 -15.77
N LEU A 106 4.02 13.24 -14.51
CA LEU A 106 3.45 14.23 -13.57
C LEU A 106 4.43 15.36 -13.20
N ARG A 107 5.73 15.23 -13.48
CA ARG A 107 6.73 16.29 -13.29
C ARG A 107 6.84 17.27 -14.47
N ILE A 108 6.12 17.03 -15.56
CA ILE A 108 6.12 17.95 -16.72
C ILE A 108 5.38 19.24 -16.31
N PRO A 109 5.93 20.45 -16.61
CA PRO A 109 5.36 21.74 -16.18
C PRO A 109 4.02 22.12 -16.84
N VAL A 110 3.42 21.21 -17.60
CA VAL A 110 2.06 21.34 -18.14
C VAL A 110 1.02 21.00 -17.07
N PHE A 111 1.37 20.18 -16.08
CA PHE A 111 0.49 19.83 -14.97
C PHE A 111 0.67 20.81 -13.81
N ALA A 112 -0.43 21.19 -13.17
CA ALA A 112 -0.42 22.07 -11.99
C ALA A 112 0.39 21.41 -10.86
N GLN A 113 1.58 21.94 -10.60
CA GLN A 113 2.38 21.59 -9.43
C GLN A 113 1.90 22.41 -8.25
N LYS A 114 1.95 21.82 -7.05
CA LYS A 114 1.60 22.51 -5.82
C LYS A 114 2.83 23.16 -5.20
N ASP A 115 2.69 24.37 -4.68
CA ASP A 115 3.77 25.05 -3.96
C ASP A 115 3.80 24.66 -2.48
N ASN A 116 2.64 24.42 -1.86
CA ASN A 116 2.53 24.02 -0.45
C ASN A 116 1.69 22.76 -0.29
N ASP A 117 2.30 21.68 0.18
CA ASP A 117 1.56 20.44 0.45
C ASP A 117 0.53 20.62 1.58
N PHE A 118 -0.59 19.90 1.49
CA PHE A 118 -1.63 19.81 2.53
C PHE A 118 -2.37 21.14 2.86
N VAL A 119 -2.34 22.14 1.97
CA VAL A 119 -3.08 23.40 2.12
C VAL A 119 -4.28 23.46 1.16
N ASP A 120 -5.50 23.54 1.68
CA ASP A 120 -6.70 23.53 0.83
C ASP A 120 -6.98 24.84 0.08
N GLY A 121 -6.53 25.98 0.62
CA GLY A 121 -6.84 27.32 0.07
C GLY A 121 -6.29 27.59 -1.34
N GLU A 122 -5.35 26.78 -1.83
CA GLU A 122 -4.85 26.88 -3.21
C GLU A 122 -5.84 26.31 -4.23
N ASN A 123 -6.69 25.35 -3.82
CA ASN A 123 -7.63 24.66 -4.69
C ASN A 123 -9.09 25.02 -4.40
N TRP A 124 -9.37 25.56 -3.21
CA TRP A 124 -10.72 25.79 -2.71
C TRP A 124 -10.90 27.20 -2.18
N HIS A 125 -12.10 27.75 -2.37
CA HIS A 125 -12.52 28.94 -1.64
C HIS A 125 -12.77 28.56 -0.18
N LEU A 126 -12.06 29.23 0.74
CA LEU A 126 -12.22 29.03 2.17
C LEU A 126 -13.29 30.00 2.73
N PRO A 127 -14.02 29.60 3.80
CA PRO A 127 -14.86 30.54 4.54
C PRO A 127 -14.06 31.76 5.03
N GLU A 128 -14.67 32.94 4.99
CA GLU A 128 -13.99 34.23 5.30
C GLU A 128 -13.38 34.25 6.71
N ASN A 129 -13.98 33.52 7.65
CA ASN A 129 -13.53 33.43 9.04
C ASN A 129 -12.47 32.36 9.30
N VAL A 130 -12.00 31.59 8.29
CA VAL A 130 -10.97 30.56 8.51
C VAL A 130 -9.69 31.15 9.11
N HIS A 131 -9.28 32.33 8.66
CA HIS A 131 -8.09 33.01 9.19
C HIS A 131 -8.29 33.65 10.57
N GLU A 132 -9.53 33.88 10.97
CA GLU A 132 -9.88 34.37 12.31
C GLU A 132 -9.94 33.21 13.32
N ILE A 133 -10.46 32.05 12.89
CA ILE A 133 -10.55 30.83 13.71
C ILE A 133 -9.18 30.15 13.82
N PHE A 134 -8.41 30.14 12.73
CA PHE A 134 -7.07 29.58 12.66
C PHE A 134 -6.10 30.64 12.12
N PRO A 135 -5.46 31.43 13.01
CA PRO A 135 -4.43 32.38 12.63
C PRO A 135 -3.35 31.69 11.79
N ARG A 136 -2.76 32.39 10.81
CA ARG A 136 -1.82 31.80 9.84
C ARG A 136 -0.65 31.02 10.49
N ASN A 137 -0.21 31.44 11.68
CA ASN A 137 0.82 30.74 12.46
C ASN A 137 0.31 29.44 13.12
N ASP A 138 -0.98 29.37 13.40
CA ASP A 138 -1.65 28.22 14.01
C ASP A 138 -2.10 27.18 12.97
N LEU A 139 -2.25 27.52 11.69
CA LEU A 139 -2.45 26.55 10.61
C LEU A 139 -1.21 25.67 10.38
N TYR A 140 -0.02 26.28 10.36
CA TYR A 140 1.25 25.54 10.37
C TYR A 140 1.47 24.82 11.70
N ALA A 141 1.12 25.43 12.84
CA ALA A 141 1.25 24.77 14.13
C ALA A 141 0.25 23.60 14.29
N TYR A 142 -0.98 23.68 13.79
CA TYR A 142 -2.02 22.65 13.88
C TYR A 142 -1.68 21.43 13.00
N THR A 143 -1.22 21.67 11.76
CA THR A 143 -0.70 20.62 10.89
C THR A 143 0.57 19.96 11.47
N SER A 144 1.44 20.71 12.16
CA SER A 144 2.62 20.15 12.85
C SER A 144 2.30 19.47 14.19
N LYS A 145 1.29 19.94 14.94
CA LYS A 145 0.91 19.42 16.27
C LYS A 145 -0.02 18.21 16.21
N ASN A 146 -0.82 18.07 15.15
CA ASN A 146 -1.56 16.83 14.90
C ASN A 146 -0.72 15.77 14.15
N HIS A 147 0.50 16.16 13.74
CA HIS A 147 1.57 15.24 13.40
C HIS A 147 2.66 15.33 14.48
N SER A 148 2.25 15.19 15.75
CA SER A 148 3.15 14.93 16.85
C SER A 148 4.16 13.87 16.41
N PRO A 149 5.46 14.17 16.42
CA PRO A 149 6.44 13.12 16.40
C PRO A 149 6.33 12.40 17.75
N THR A 150 5.59 11.31 17.80
CA THR A 150 5.81 10.28 18.82
C THR A 150 7.16 9.64 18.52
N TYR A 151 8.23 10.34 18.88
CA TYR A 151 9.54 9.74 19.12
C TYR A 151 9.59 9.34 20.59
N LEU A 152 9.41 8.05 20.83
CA LEU A 152 10.30 7.29 21.70
C LEU A 152 11.14 6.38 20.80
#